data_AF-A0A6I0VCD6-F1
#
_entry.id   AF-A0A6I0VCD6-F1
#
_cell.length_a   1.000
_cell.length_b   1.000
_cell.length_c   1.000
_cell.angle_alpha   90.00
_cell.angle_beta   90.00
_cell.angle_gamma   90.00
#
_symmetry.space_group_name_H-M   'P 1'
#
loop_
_entity.id
_entity.type
_entity.pdbx_description
1 polymer ?
#
loop_
_entity_poly.entity_id
_entity_poly.type
_entity_poly.pdbx_seq_one_letter_code
_entity_poly.pdbx_strand_id
1 'polypeptide(L)' 'MTPTDHILLLAVCATAPRLCLGCARLYIETGVSEAANGHRLRARICVALYYLHHVLAVMLAAGALFEAAHVILLSVGL' A
#
# COMPACT_ATOMS: atom_id res chain seq x y z
N MET A 1 6.97 -19.88 -12.36
CA MET A 1 7.28 -19.11 -11.16
C MET A 1 8.15 -19.98 -10.27
N THR A 2 9.31 -19.48 -9.86
CA THR A 2 10.24 -20.17 -8.97
C THR A 2 9.94 -19.79 -7.51
N PRO A 3 10.32 -20.61 -6.52
CA PRO A 3 10.14 -20.25 -5.10
C PRO A 3 10.81 -18.92 -4.73
N THR A 4 11.92 -18.57 -5.41
CA THR A 4 12.57 -17.26 -5.32
C THR A 4 11.67 -16.10 -5.76
N ASP A 5 10.80 -16.30 -6.77
CA ASP A 5 9.88 -15.26 -7.22
C ASP A 5 8.81 -14.97 -6.15
N HIS A 6 8.31 -16.00 -5.45
CA HIS A 6 7.33 -15.86 -4.36
C HIS A 6 7.93 -15.14 -3.15
N ILE A 7 9.17 -15.45 -2.78
CA ILE A 7 9.88 -14.75 -1.70
C ILE A 7 10.10 -13.27 -2.06
N LEU A 8 10.45 -12.98 -3.31
CA LEU A 8 10.66 -11.61 -3.78
C LEU A 8 9.35 -10.82 -3.79
N LEU A 9 8.26 -11.46 -4.26
CA LEU A 9 6.91 -10.86 -4.23
C LEU A 9 6.44 -10.60 -2.80
N LEU A 10 6.65 -11.55 -1.88
CA LEU A 10 6.37 -11.39 -0.46
C LEU A 10 7.12 -10.20 0.14
N ALA A 11 8.42 -10.07 -0.13
CA ALA A 11 9.23 -8.96 0.38
C ALA A 11 8.73 -7.60 -0.12
N VAL A 12 8.37 -7.50 -1.40
CA VAL A 12 7.80 -6.28 -1.99
C VAL A 12 6.45 -5.97 -1.35
N CYS A 13 5.55 -6.94 -1.28
CA CYS A 13 4.22 -6.79 -0.70
C CYS A 13 4.25 -6.47 0.80
N ALA A 14 5.27 -6.90 1.54
CA ALA A 14 5.42 -6.60 2.97
C ALA A 14 5.99 -5.19 3.24
N THR A 15 6.82 -4.66 2.34
CA THR A 15 7.51 -3.37 2.54
C THR A 15 6.77 -2.19 1.93
N ALA A 16 6.16 -2.38 0.77
CA ALA A 16 5.44 -1.34 0.03
C ALA A 16 4.23 -0.72 0.78
N PRO A 17 3.45 -1.43 1.62
CA PRO A 17 2.33 -0.83 2.36
C PRO A 17 2.75 0.35 3.24
N ARG A 18 3.93 0.26 3.88
CA ARG A 18 4.44 1.31 4.77
C ARG A 18 4.76 2.59 3.99
N LEU A 19 5.33 2.44 2.80
CA LEU A 19 5.60 3.56 1.89
C LEU A 19 4.29 4.20 1.42
N CYS A 20 3.31 3.39 1.01
CA CYS A 20 2.00 3.87 0.58
C CYS A 20 1.28 4.65 1.69
N LEU A 21 1.30 4.16 2.94
CA LEU A 21 0.72 4.87 4.09
C LEU A 21 1.48 6.17 4.42
N GLY A 22 2.80 6.19 4.25
CA GLY A 22 3.60 7.41 4.38
C GLY A 22 3.18 8.48 3.37
N CYS A 23 3.03 8.11 2.10
CA CYS A 23 2.52 9.00 1.06
C CYS A 23 1.08 9.45 1.33
N ALA A 24 0.21 8.54 1.79
CA ALA A 24 -1.17 8.86 2.16
C ALA A 24 -1.23 9.98 3.22
N ARG A 25 -0.37 9.91 4.25
CA ARG A 25 -0.28 10.93 5.28
C ARG A 25 0.10 12.31 4.73
N LEU A 26 1.07 12.36 3.81
CA LEU A 26 1.47 13.61 3.15
C LEU A 26 0.33 14.24 2.36
N TYR A 27 -0.52 13.44 1.71
CA TYR A 27 -1.69 13.96 1.01
C TYR A 27 -2.72 14.56 1.95
N ILE A 28 -2.91 14.01 3.15
CA ILE A 28 -3.80 14.64 4.15
C ILE A 28 -3.23 16.00 4.58
N GLU A 29 -1.94 16.06 4.95
CA GLU A 29 -1.30 17.31 5.39
C GLU A 29 -1.37 18.38 4.29
N THR A 30 -1.08 17.99 3.06
CA THR A 30 -1.18 18.88 1.88
C THR A 30 -2.63 19.29 1.62
N GLY A 31 -3.57 18.35 1.67
CA GLY A 31 -4.99 18.61 1.42
C GLY A 31 -5.62 19.55 2.44
N VAL A 32 -5.24 19.44 3.72
CA VAL A 32 -5.67 20.36 4.78
C VAL A 32 -5.14 21.77 4.52
N SER A 33 -3.87 21.90 4.13
CA SER A 33 -3.27 23.20 3.76
C SER A 33 -3.97 23.82 2.55
N GLU A 34 -4.21 23.06 1.49
CA GLU A 34 -4.93 23.51 0.29
C GLU A 34 -6.37 23.92 0.60
N ALA A 35 -7.05 23.20 1.50
CA ALA A 35 -8.39 23.55 1.95
C ALA A 35 -8.40 24.87 2.75
N ALA A 36 -7.43 25.08 3.64
CA ALA A 36 -7.27 26.31 4.41
C ALA A 36 -7.01 27.53 3.50
N ASN A 37 -6.29 27.33 2.40
CA ASN A 37 -6.03 28.34 1.39
C ASN A 37 -7.19 28.53 0.38
N GLY A 38 -8.31 27.83 0.56
CA GLY A 38 -9.51 27.95 -0.29
C GLY A 38 -9.48 27.14 -1.60
N HIS A 39 -8.43 26.36 -1.85
CA HIS A 39 -8.27 25.54 -3.06
C HIS A 39 -9.04 24.21 -2.96
N ARG A 40 -10.38 24.28 -2.96
CA ARG A 40 -11.26 23.10 -2.78
C ARG A 40 -11.01 21.94 -3.75
N LEU A 41 -10.66 22.22 -5.01
CA LEU A 41 -10.38 21.17 -6.00
C LEU A 41 -9.10 20.40 -5.65
N ARG A 42 -8.02 21.12 -5.27
CA ARG A 42 -6.73 20.52 -4.89
C ARG A 42 -6.88 19.69 -3.62
N ALA A 43 -7.60 20.20 -2.62
CA ALA A 43 -7.93 19.44 -1.42
C ALA A 43 -8.68 18.13 -1.74
N ARG A 44 -9.64 18.16 -2.67
CA ARG A 44 -10.34 16.93 -3.12
C ARG A 44 -9.42 15.94 -3.83
N ILE A 45 -8.50 16.42 -4.67
CA ILE A 45 -7.50 15.56 -5.32
C ILE A 45 -6.61 14.89 -4.26
N CYS A 46 -6.17 15.63 -3.25
CA CYS A 46 -5.40 15.08 -2.13
C CYS A 46 -6.16 13.97 -1.39
N VAL A 47 -7.46 14.15 -1.13
CA VAL A 47 -8.30 13.12 -0.50
C VAL A 47 -8.42 11.88 -1.39
N ALA A 48 -8.62 12.06 -2.70
CA ALA A 48 -8.67 10.94 -3.65
C ALA A 48 -7.34 10.16 -3.67
N LEU A 49 -6.20 10.86 -3.70
CA LEU A 49 -4.88 10.26 -3.66
C LEU A 49 -4.61 9.53 -2.34
N TYR A 50 -5.08 10.07 -1.22
CA TYR A 50 -5.05 9.41 0.08
C TYR A 50 -5.76 8.06 0.04
N TYR A 51 -7.02 8.02 -0.41
CA TYR A 51 -7.78 6.77 -0.48
C TYR A 51 -7.16 5.77 -1.44
N LEU A 52 -6.66 6.23 -2.60
CA LEU A 52 -5.99 5.37 -3.56
C LEU A 52 -4.76 4.68 -2.95
N HIS A 53 -3.89 5.44 -2.29
CA HIS A 53 -2.69 4.89 -1.64
C HIS A 53 -3.05 3.99 -0.45
N HIS A 54 -4.12 4.31 0.27
CA HIS A 54 -4.58 3.48 1.38
C HIS A 54 -5.14 2.13 0.88
N VAL A 55 -5.93 2.12 -0.19
CA VAL A 55 -6.43 0.87 -0.80
C VAL A 55 -5.27 0.06 -1.34
N LEU A 56 -4.29 0.70 -2.00
CA LEU A 56 -3.10 0.03 -2.50
C LEU A 56 -2.29 -0.61 -1.35
N ALA A 57 -2.11 0.09 -0.23
CA ALA A 57 -1.44 -0.44 0.95
C ALA A 57 -2.14 -1.69 1.50
N VAL A 58 -3.48 -1.66 1.58
CA VAL A 58 -4.28 -2.80 2.04
C VAL A 58 -4.16 -3.99 1.09
N MET A 59 -4.24 -3.76 -0.23
CA MET A 59 -4.08 -4.83 -1.22
C MET A 59 -2.70 -5.46 -1.17
N LEU A 60 -1.64 -4.65 -1.02
CA LEU A 60 -0.27 -5.14 -0.88
C LEU A 60 -0.08 -5.95 0.41
N ALA A 61 -0.65 -5.51 1.54
CA ALA A 61 -0.63 -6.26 2.78
C ALA A 61 -1.37 -7.61 2.66
N ALA A 62 -2.53 -7.62 1.98
CA ALA A 62 -3.25 -8.85 1.69
C ALA A 62 -2.45 -9.79 0.78
N GLY A 63 -1.78 -9.26 -0.24
CA GLY A 63 -0.86 -10.01 -1.10
C GLY A 63 0.30 -10.62 -0.32
N ALA A 64 0.87 -9.88 0.64
CA ALA A 64 1.92 -10.40 1.52
C ALA A 64 1.43 -11.56 2.38
N LEU A 65 0.22 -11.47 2.95
CA LEU A 65 -0.39 -12.56 3.72
C LEU A 65 -0.62 -13.81 2.84
N PHE A 66 -1.07 -13.60 1.60
CA PHE A 66 -1.29 -14.69 0.65
C PHE A 66 0.02 -15.39 0.27
N GLU A 67 1.05 -14.63 -0.10
CA GLU A 67 2.37 -15.19 -0.45
C GLU A 67 3.04 -15.86 0.75
N ALA A 68 2.89 -15.30 1.96
CA ALA A 68 3.39 -15.92 3.18
C ALA A 68 2.72 -17.28 3.42
N ALA A 69 1.39 -17.36 3.27
CA ALA A 69 0.65 -18.62 3.39
C ALA A 69 1.09 -19.64 2.33
N HIS A 70 1.30 -19.20 1.10
CA HIS A 70 1.76 -20.05 0.00
C HIS A 70 3.18 -20.61 0.25
N VAL A 71 4.11 -19.77 0.71
CA VAL A 71 5.48 -20.21 1.07
C VAL A 71 5.45 -21.20 2.25
N ILE A 72 4.59 -20.99 3.24
CA ILE A 72 4.40 -21.94 4.35
C ILE A 72 3.88 -23.28 3.81
N LEU A 73 2.87 -23.27 2.94
CA LEU A 73 2.31 -24.49 2.35
C LEU A 73 3.39 -25.30 1.60
N LEU A 74 4.13 -24.61 0.73
CA LEU A 74 5.25 -25.20 -0.02
C LEU A 74 6.33 -25.78 0.90
N SER A 75 6.62 -25.13 2.04
CA SER A 75 7.63 -25.61 3.00
C SER A 75 7.21 -26.88 3.76
N VAL A 76 5.90 -27.13 3.88
CA VAL A 76 5.34 -28.33 4.52
C VAL A 76 5.21 -29.49 3.53
N GLY A 77 5.47 -29.27 2.23
CA GLY A 77 5.45 -30.30 1.19
C GLY A 77 4.04 -30.72 0.76
N LEU A 78 3.06 -29.84 0.97
CA LEU A 78 1.67 -29.98 0.52
C LEU A 78 1.46 -29.31 -0.84
#